data_AF-A0A8T6XFU0-F1
#
_entry.id   AF-A0A8T6XFU0-F1
#
_cell.length_a   1.000
_cell.length_b   1.000
_cell.length_c   1.000
_cell.angle_alpha   90.00
_cell.angle_beta   90.00
_cell.angle_gamma   90.00
#
_symmetry.space_group_name_H-M   'P 1'
#
loop_
_entity.id
_entity.type
_entity.pdbx_description
1 polymer ?
#
loop_
_entity_poly.entity_id
_entity_poly.type
_entity_poly.pdbx_seq_one_letter_code
_entity_poly.pdbx_strand_id
1 'polypeptide(L)'
;GYCRNGCPIYDEVKWESSSSKGKMTYAKLLTQLKADIDPYIINRIFQCTLCGQCKEVCQGELPTCDIWTNLRKKLMEMGYDPIE
;
A
#
# COMPACT_ATOMS: atom_id res chain seq x y z
N GLY A 1 -6.74 13.23 6.75
CA GLY A 1 -5.33 13.06 7.15
C GLY A 1 -4.46 13.13 5.92
N TYR A 2 -3.23 13.66 6.02
CA TYR A 2 -2.37 14.03 4.88
C TYR A 2 -2.27 12.97 3.78
N CYS A 3 -2.14 11.70 4.15
CA CYS A 3 -2.02 10.57 3.21
C CYS A 3 -3.23 10.30 2.31
N ARG A 4 -4.35 11.03 2.48
CA ARG A 4 -5.54 10.97 1.62
C ARG A 4 -5.49 12.05 0.53
N ASN A 5 -4.85 13.18 0.82
CA ASN A 5 -4.96 14.38 0.00
C ASN A 5 -4.15 14.21 -1.29
N GLY A 6 -4.85 14.14 -2.43
CA GLY A 6 -4.24 13.96 -3.75
C GLY A 6 -3.82 12.51 -4.03
N CYS A 7 -4.25 11.54 -3.23
CA CYS A 7 -4.05 10.14 -3.56
C CYS A 7 -5.16 9.69 -4.52
N PRO A 8 -4.87 9.38 -5.79
CA PRO A 8 -5.90 9.06 -6.79
C PRO A 8 -6.71 7.82 -6.38
N ILE A 9 -6.06 6.85 -5.74
CA ILE A 9 -6.72 5.63 -5.27
C ILE A 9 -7.68 5.89 -4.11
N TYR A 10 -7.33 6.82 -3.22
CA TYR A 10 -8.27 7.19 -2.16
C TYR A 10 -9.44 7.99 -2.71
N ASP A 11 -9.22 8.83 -3.72
CA ASP A 11 -10.31 9.61 -4.34
C ASP A 11 -11.34 8.70 -5.03
N GLU A 12 -10.90 7.60 -5.64
CA GLU A 12 -11.79 6.59 -6.24
C GLU A 12 -12.43 5.68 -5.19
N VAL A 13 -11.65 5.09 -4.29
CA VAL A 13 -12.13 4.04 -3.37
C VAL A 13 -12.80 4.63 -2.12
N LYS A 14 -12.35 5.82 -1.67
CA LYS A 14 -12.83 6.55 -0.47
C LYS A 14 -12.87 5.74 0.82
N TRP A 15 -12.02 4.73 0.93
CA TRP A 15 -11.90 3.87 2.10
C TRP A 15 -10.51 3.99 2.73
N GLU A 16 -10.40 4.05 4.05
CA GLU A 16 -9.12 4.29 4.73
C GLU A 16 -8.03 3.27 4.38
N SER A 17 -8.43 2.03 4.11
CA SER A 17 -7.51 0.95 3.71
C SER A 17 -6.82 1.19 2.36
N SER A 18 -7.36 2.09 1.54
CA SER A 18 -6.82 2.50 0.24
C SER A 18 -5.80 3.64 0.36
N SER A 19 -5.77 4.35 1.50
CA SER A 19 -4.79 5.41 1.76
C SER A 19 -3.40 4.84 2.07
N SER A 20 -2.34 5.60 1.80
CA SER A 20 -0.97 5.18 2.13
C SER A 20 -0.78 4.87 3.62
N LYS A 21 -1.45 5.61 4.52
CA LYS A 21 -1.37 5.33 5.96
C LYS A 21 -2.08 4.04 6.33
N GLY A 22 -3.27 3.80 5.79
CA GLY A 22 -4.03 2.57 6.04
C GLY A 22 -3.28 1.32 5.55
N LYS A 23 -2.65 1.40 4.38
CA LYS A 23 -1.82 0.31 3.83
C LYS A 23 -0.61 -0.01 4.70
N MET A 24 -0.14 0.91 5.53
CA MET A 24 1.00 0.65 6.42
C MET A 24 0.66 -0.40 7.48
N THR A 25 -0.60 -0.46 7.92
CA THR A 25 -1.08 -1.53 8.82
C THR A 25 -0.99 -2.88 8.13
N TYR A 26 -1.37 -2.97 6.85
CA TYR A 26 -1.22 -4.20 6.07
C TYR A 26 0.26 -4.55 5.86
N ALA A 27 1.10 -3.59 5.50
CA ALA A 27 2.54 -3.82 5.36
C ALA A 27 3.14 -4.42 6.64
N LYS A 28 2.73 -3.93 7.81
CA LYS A 28 3.15 -4.48 9.11
C LYS A 28 2.61 -5.89 9.37
N LEU A 29 1.36 -6.18 9.01
CA LEU A 29 0.80 -7.52 9.12
C LEU A 29 1.57 -8.51 8.23
N LEU A 30 1.87 -8.11 6.99
CA LEU A 30 2.62 -8.92 6.03
C LEU A 30 4.05 -9.22 6.46
N THR A 31 4.69 -8.33 7.24
CA THR A 31 6.03 -8.61 7.79
C THR A 31 6.00 -9.50 9.02
N GLN A 32 4.86 -9.60 9.71
CA GLN A 32 4.71 -10.39 10.94
C GLN A 32 4.11 -11.78 10.69
N LEU A 33 3.34 -11.97 9.62
CA LEU A 33 2.64 -13.22 9.33
C LEU A 33 3.54 -14.25 8.63
N LYS A 34 3.38 -15.52 9.05
CA LYS A 34 3.89 -16.74 8.37
C LYS A 34 2.76 -17.55 7.70
N ALA A 35 1.56 -16.97 7.56
CA ALA A 35 0.33 -17.65 7.16
C ALA A 35 -0.32 -16.99 5.93
N ASP A 36 -1.37 -17.64 5.38
CA ASP A 36 -2.10 -17.22 4.19
C ASP A 36 -2.51 -15.74 4.25
N ILE A 37 -2.12 -14.99 3.21
CA ILE A 37 -2.42 -13.57 3.10
C ILE A 37 -3.79 -13.42 2.42
N ASP A 38 -4.67 -12.65 3.05
CA ASP A 38 -5.97 -12.31 2.46
C ASP A 38 -5.79 -11.63 1.08
N PRO A 39 -6.39 -12.17 0.01
CA PRO A 39 -6.34 -11.57 -1.34
C PRO A 39 -6.80 -10.11 -1.38
N TYR A 40 -7.70 -9.69 -0.48
CA TYR A 40 -8.10 -8.29 -0.33
C TYR A 40 -6.90 -7.39 0.00
N ILE A 41 -6.01 -7.84 0.89
CA ILE A 41 -4.82 -7.09 1.28
C ILE A 41 -3.88 -6.95 0.08
N ILE A 42 -3.66 -8.05 -0.65
CA ILE A 42 -2.85 -8.07 -1.87
C ILE A 42 -3.38 -7.03 -2.86
N ASN A 43 -4.67 -7.09 -3.18
CA ASN A 43 -5.31 -6.15 -4.10
C ASN A 43 -5.12 -4.69 -3.65
N ARG A 44 -5.31 -4.39 -2.36
CA ARG A 44 -5.10 -3.02 -1.85
C ARG A 44 -3.67 -2.52 -2.02
N ILE A 45 -2.65 -3.36 -1.85
CA ILE A 45 -1.25 -2.99 -2.09
C ILE A 45 -1.01 -2.75 -3.59
N PHE A 46 -1.50 -3.64 -4.46
CA PHE A 46 -1.33 -3.54 -5.91
C PHE A 46 -2.15 -2.41 -6.55
N GLN A 47 -3.21 -1.93 -5.91
CA GLN A 47 -3.95 -0.75 -6.37
C GLN A 47 -3.13 0.55 -6.33
N CYS A 48 -2.05 0.66 -5.54
CA CYS A 48 -1.25 1.88 -5.51
C CYS A 48 -0.76 2.28 -6.92
N THR A 49 -0.98 3.53 -7.35
CA THR A 49 -0.48 4.00 -8.66
C THR A 49 1.00 4.37 -8.63
N LEU A 50 1.66 4.30 -7.46
CA LEU A 50 3.02 4.80 -7.24
C LEU A 50 3.18 6.28 -7.63
N CYS A 51 2.11 7.09 -7.54
CA CYS A 51 2.08 8.51 -7.95
C CYS A 51 2.95 9.47 -7.14
N GLY A 52 3.57 9.04 -6.03
CA GLY A 52 4.47 9.91 -5.26
C GLY A 52 3.80 10.79 -4.20
N GLN A 53 2.50 11.10 -4.31
CA GLN A 53 1.86 12.10 -3.45
C GLN A 53 2.04 11.84 -1.95
N CYS A 54 1.95 10.57 -1.54
CA CYS A 54 2.09 10.18 -0.14
C CYS A 54 3.49 10.41 0.45
N LYS A 55 4.53 10.58 -0.40
CA LYS A 55 5.89 10.98 0.00
C LYS A 55 5.93 12.49 0.25
N GLU A 56 5.41 13.27 -0.69
CA GLU A 56 5.40 14.74 -0.64
C GLU A 56 4.65 15.29 0.58
N VAL A 57 3.51 14.69 0.91
CA VAL A 57 2.69 15.14 2.06
C VAL A 57 3.09 14.49 3.39
N CYS A 58 4.14 13.67 3.42
CA CYS A 58 4.53 12.92 4.60
C CYS A 58 5.29 13.80 5.60
N GLN A 59 4.66 14.12 6.73
CA GLN A 59 5.32 14.84 7.82
C GLN A 59 6.47 14.06 8.48
N GLY A 60 6.50 12.73 8.32
CA GLY A 60 7.55 11.86 8.85
C GLY A 60 8.64 11.52 7.84
N GLU A 61 8.63 12.16 6.66
CA GLU A 61 9.65 12.00 5.61
C GLU A 61 9.92 10.53 5.21
N LEU A 62 8.90 9.68 5.31
CA LEU A 62 9.03 8.27 4.99
C LEU A 62 9.21 8.09 3.47
N PRO A 63 10.09 7.18 3.02
CA PRO A 63 10.28 6.84 1.62
C PRO A 63 9.12 5.94 1.12
N THR A 64 7.90 6.45 1.14
CA THR A 64 6.67 5.68 0.90
C THR A 64 6.65 4.99 -0.46
N CYS A 65 7.17 5.61 -1.51
CA CYS A 65 7.25 4.99 -2.84
C CYS A 65 8.15 3.75 -2.86
N ASP A 66 9.28 3.82 -2.15
CA ASP A 66 10.20 2.69 -2.04
C ASP A 66 9.60 1.58 -1.20
N ILE A 67 8.90 1.94 -0.11
CA ILE A 67 8.14 0.99 0.71
C ILE A 67 7.13 0.22 -0.15
N TRP A 68 6.32 0.90 -0.96
CA TRP A 68 5.30 0.25 -1.78
C TRP A 68 5.89 -0.59 -2.91
N THR A 69 6.95 -0.10 -3.57
CA THR A 69 7.63 -0.83 -4.64
C THR A 69 8.30 -2.10 -4.10
N ASN A 70 9.02 -1.99 -2.98
CA ASN A 70 9.67 -3.14 -2.35
C ASN A 70 8.66 -4.16 -1.83
N LEU A 71 7.54 -3.69 -1.26
CA LEU A 71 6.48 -4.58 -0.79
C LEU A 71 5.84 -5.36 -1.94
N ARG A 72 5.56 -4.71 -3.09
CA ARG A 72 5.07 -5.39 -4.29
C ARG A 72 6.04 -6.46 -4.77
N LYS A 73 7.32 -6.10 -4.89
CA LYS A 73 8.35 -7.04 -5.30
C LYS A 73 8.37 -8.27 -4.39
N LYS A 74 8.33 -8.07 -3.08
CA LYS A 74 8.30 -9.17 -2.11
C LYS A 74 7.05 -10.03 -2.22
N LEU A 75 5.88 -9.42 -2.45
CA LEU A 75 4.63 -10.17 -2.67
C LEU A 75 4.71 -11.04 -3.93
N MET A 76 5.25 -10.51 -5.03
CA MET A 76 5.46 -11.29 -6.26
C MET A 76 6.47 -12.42 -6.06
N GLU A 77 7.57 -12.20 -5.33
CA GLU A 77 8.53 -13.26 -4.95
C GLU A 77 7.90 -14.37 -4.10
N MET A 78 6.83 -14.04 -3.37
CA MET A 78 6.04 -14.99 -2.59
C MET A 78 4.92 -15.67 -3.40
N GLY A 79 4.78 -15.36 -4.70
CA GLY A 79 3.76 -15.92 -5.58
C GLY A 79 2.40 -15.22 -5.53
N TYR A 80 2.33 -14.01 -4.97
CA TYR A 80 1.11 -13.19 -4.97
C TYR A 80 1.16 -12.15 -6.07
N ASP A 81 0.20 -12.23 -6.99
CA ASP A 81 0.02 -11.31 -8.10
C ASP A 81 -1.21 -10.42 -7.91
N PRO A 82 -1.28 -9.26 -8.60
CA PRO A 82 -2.53 -8.50 -8.68
C PRO A 82 -3.63 -9.39 -9.25
N ILE A 83 -4.74 -9.48 -8.52
CA ILE A 83 -5.94 -10.22 -8.96
C ILE A 83 -6.51 -9.50 -10.20
N GLU A 84 -6.64 -10.22 -11.30
CA GLU A 84 -7.37 -9.78 -12.52
C GLU A 84 -8.86 -9.54 -12.24
#